data_AF-A0A3C0EIG8-F1
#
_entry.id   AF-A0A3C0EIG8-F1
#
_cell.length_a   1.000
_cell.length_b   1.000
_cell.length_c   1.000
_cell.angle_alpha   90.00
_cell.angle_beta   90.00
_cell.angle_gamma   90.00
#
_symmetry.space_group_name_H-M   'P 1'
#
loop_
_entity.id
_entity.type
_entity.pdbx_description
1 polymer ?
#
loop_
_entity_poly.entity_id
_entity_poly.type
_entity_poly.pdbx_seq_one_letter_code
_entity_poly.pdbx_strand_id
1 'polypeptide(L)'
;MKKRGHILPNACPDCGSDMVLKISKYDPFYGCKRFPKCKASHGAHGDGSGNKWGEPLGIPVDSETRKARQDAHAVFDRIWNQRMASVPKGFTVRSARREAYEWLAARLGIDPDKCHIGMFDKPTCERVVKVCQGIDYKYVHRWCKQHKQMGVA
;
A
#
# COMPACT_ATOMS: atom_id res chain seq x y z
N MET A 1 21.23 2.26 -27.85
CA MET A 1 22.14 2.18 -26.67
C MET A 1 21.50 1.28 -25.61
N LYS A 2 22.15 0.16 -25.24
CA LYS A 2 21.60 -0.87 -24.35
C LYS A 2 21.60 -0.34 -22.89
N LYS A 3 20.43 0.03 -22.35
CA LYS A 3 20.28 0.41 -20.93
C LYS A 3 20.48 -0.86 -20.08
N ARG A 4 21.67 -0.98 -19.51
CA ARG A 4 22.11 -2.10 -18.66
C ARG A 4 21.16 -2.19 -17.47
N GLY A 5 20.72 -3.42 -17.16
CA GLY A 5 19.73 -3.70 -16.13
C GLY A 5 20.10 -3.02 -14.82
N HIS A 6 19.21 -2.17 -14.32
CA HIS A 6 19.27 -1.78 -12.93
C HIS A 6 19.08 -3.06 -12.12
N ILE A 7 20.03 -3.35 -11.24
CA ILE A 7 19.88 -4.33 -10.17
C ILE A 7 19.22 -3.55 -9.04
N LEU A 8 18.11 -4.06 -8.52
CA LEU A 8 17.50 -3.49 -7.31
C LEU A 8 18.58 -3.49 -6.22
N PRO A 9 18.80 -2.38 -5.48
CA PRO A 9 19.81 -2.34 -4.43
C PRO A 9 19.57 -3.42 -3.35
N ASN A 10 18.34 -3.92 -3.23
CA ASN A 10 17.99 -4.98 -2.30
C ASN A 10 17.90 -6.34 -2.99
N ALA A 11 18.41 -7.37 -2.30
CA ALA A 11 18.23 -8.77 -2.68
C ALA A 11 16.74 -9.13 -2.77
N CYS A 12 16.44 -10.18 -3.54
CA CYS A 12 15.09 -10.75 -3.63
C CYS A 12 14.60 -11.10 -2.22
N PRO A 13 13.49 -10.51 -1.76
CA PRO A 13 13.04 -10.70 -0.39
C PRO A 13 12.53 -12.13 -0.13
N ASP A 14 12.19 -12.87 -1.19
CA ASP A 14 11.74 -14.27 -1.09
C ASP A 14 12.89 -15.28 -1.03
N CYS A 15 14.11 -14.97 -1.51
CA CYS A 15 15.19 -15.98 -1.58
C CYS A 15 16.63 -15.44 -1.48
N GLY A 16 16.82 -14.14 -1.26
CA GLY A 16 18.13 -13.50 -1.11
C GLY A 16 18.97 -13.34 -2.39
N SER A 17 18.48 -13.77 -3.56
CA SER A 17 19.21 -13.65 -4.83
C SER A 17 18.96 -12.32 -5.53
N ASP A 18 19.80 -11.94 -6.51
CA ASP A 18 19.61 -10.70 -7.28
C ASP A 18 18.22 -10.63 -7.96
N MET A 19 17.70 -9.41 -8.07
CA MET A 19 16.56 -9.11 -8.92
C MET A 19 17.01 -8.33 -10.17
N VAL A 20 16.46 -8.71 -11.32
CA VAL A 20 16.83 -8.16 -12.63
C VAL A 20 15.64 -7.42 -13.22
N LEU A 21 15.87 -6.18 -13.68
CA LEU A 21 14.87 -5.42 -14.43
C LEU A 21 14.57 -6.08 -15.78
N LYS A 22 13.29 -6.37 -16.01
CA LYS A 22 12.71 -6.97 -17.22
C LYS A 22 11.62 -6.04 -17.76
N ILE A 23 11.33 -6.16 -19.05
CA ILE A 23 10.30 -5.35 -19.73
C ILE A 23 9.12 -6.26 -20.04
N SER A 24 7.92 -5.88 -19.61
CA SER A 24 6.67 -6.53 -20.02
C SER A 24 5.97 -5.73 -21.11
N LYS A 25 4.79 -6.19 -21.56
CA LYS A 25 3.96 -5.45 -22.52
C LYS A 25 3.49 -4.10 -21.98
N TYR A 26 3.28 -3.99 -20.67
CA TYR A 26 2.68 -2.81 -20.05
C TYR A 26 3.74 -1.94 -19.39
N ASP A 27 4.44 -2.50 -18.41
CA ASP A 27 5.43 -1.78 -17.62
C ASP A 27 6.68 -2.64 -17.35
N PRO A 28 7.84 -2.02 -17.09
CA PRO A 28 9.00 -2.75 -16.60
C PRO A 28 8.74 -3.31 -15.20
N PHE A 29 9.45 -4.39 -14.85
CA PHE A 29 9.38 -5.01 -13.55
C PHE A 29 10.68 -5.71 -13.21
N TYR A 30 11.01 -5.79 -11.94
CA TYR A 30 12.10 -6.60 -11.44
C TYR A 30 11.63 -8.03 -11.21
N GLY A 31 12.34 -9.00 -11.80
CA GLY A 31 12.10 -10.43 -11.56
C GLY A 31 13.32 -11.09 -10.93
N CYS A 32 13.09 -12.07 -10.04
CA CYS A 32 14.19 -12.82 -9.43
C CYS A 32 15.04 -13.55 -10.48
N LYS A 33 16.38 -13.50 -10.33
CA LYS A 33 17.35 -14.20 -11.19
C LYS A 33 17.21 -15.73 -11.13
N ARG A 34 16.66 -16.27 -10.04
CA ARG A 34 16.44 -17.72 -9.83
C ARG A 34 15.14 -18.27 -10.41
N PHE A 35 14.40 -17.49 -11.21
CA PHE A 35 13.25 -18.00 -11.94
C PHE A 35 13.63 -19.24 -12.79
N PRO A 36 12.83 -20.33 -12.82
CA PRO A 36 11.46 -20.48 -12.28
C PRO A 36 11.38 -20.92 -10.80
N LYS A 37 12.52 -21.21 -10.14
CA LYS A 37 12.54 -21.69 -8.74
C LYS A 37 12.06 -20.64 -7.74
N CYS A 38 12.25 -19.35 -8.05
CA CYS A 38 11.67 -18.23 -7.32
C CYS A 38 10.88 -17.34 -8.29
N LYS A 39 9.60 -17.10 -7.99
CA LYS A 39 8.67 -16.32 -8.83
C LYS A 39 8.50 -14.88 -8.35
N ALA A 40 9.34 -14.42 -7.42
CA ALA A 40 9.28 -13.06 -6.91
C ALA A 40 9.38 -12.03 -8.04
N SER A 41 8.46 -11.08 -8.02
CA SER A 41 8.44 -9.93 -8.92
C SER A 41 8.10 -8.67 -8.14
N HIS A 42 8.61 -7.54 -8.63
CA HIS A 42 8.34 -6.21 -8.11
C HIS A 42 8.18 -5.24 -9.27
N GLY A 43 7.14 -4.42 -9.26
CA GLY A 43 6.90 -3.48 -10.37
C GLY A 43 7.97 -2.40 -10.45
N ALA A 44 8.15 -1.84 -11.64
CA ALA A 44 8.98 -0.66 -11.86
C ALA A 44 8.22 0.38 -12.70
N HIS A 45 8.59 1.64 -12.53
CA HIS A 45 8.04 2.75 -13.27
C HIS A 45 8.38 2.64 -14.76
N GLY A 46 7.35 2.58 -15.59
CA GLY A 46 7.45 2.68 -17.04
C GLY A 46 7.53 4.11 -17.55
N ASP A 47 7.56 4.24 -18.87
CA ASP A 47 7.54 5.53 -19.55
C ASP A 47 6.22 6.26 -19.28
N GLY A 48 6.28 7.57 -19.08
CA GLY A 48 5.08 8.40 -18.85
C GLY A 48 4.53 8.37 -17.41
N SER A 49 5.16 7.63 -16.48
CA SER A 49 4.76 7.60 -15.07
C SER A 49 5.12 8.84 -14.25
N GLY A 50 5.83 9.81 -14.85
CA GLY A 50 6.38 10.98 -14.16
C GLY A 50 7.58 10.70 -13.25
N ASN A 51 7.96 9.43 -13.09
CA ASN A 51 9.10 8.97 -12.31
C ASN A 51 10.23 8.47 -13.21
N LYS A 52 11.40 8.19 -12.63
CA LYS A 52 12.53 7.67 -13.41
C LYS A 52 12.21 6.28 -13.94
N TRP A 53 12.39 6.08 -15.24
CA TRP A 53 12.18 4.78 -15.87
C TRP A 53 13.02 3.69 -15.18
N GLY A 54 12.37 2.56 -14.86
CA GLY A 54 12.99 1.43 -14.19
C GLY A 54 13.15 1.58 -12.68
N GLU A 55 12.72 2.69 -12.08
CA GLU A 55 12.69 2.84 -10.62
C GLU A 55 11.62 1.93 -10.00
N PRO A 56 11.89 1.23 -8.88
CA PRO A 56 10.93 0.30 -8.30
C PRO A 56 9.69 1.00 -7.72
N LEU A 57 8.52 0.35 -7.82
CA LEU A 57 7.24 0.82 -7.26
C LEU A 57 7.18 0.63 -5.73
N GLY A 58 8.13 1.23 -5.01
CA GLY A 58 8.29 1.09 -3.56
C GLY A 58 9.32 0.03 -3.15
N ILE A 59 9.34 -0.30 -1.87
CA ILE A 59 10.31 -1.25 -1.28
C ILE A 59 9.87 -2.70 -1.56
N PRO A 60 10.72 -3.53 -2.20
CA PRO A 60 10.44 -4.96 -2.34
C PRO A 60 10.34 -5.63 -0.97
N VAL A 61 9.25 -6.36 -0.75
CA VAL A 61 9.02 -7.19 0.45
C VAL A 61 8.69 -8.61 0.02
N ASP A 62 8.80 -9.56 0.96
CA ASP A 62 8.52 -10.96 0.72
C ASP A 62 7.05 -11.16 0.30
N SER A 63 6.78 -12.30 -0.30
CA SER A 63 5.46 -12.65 -0.84
C SER A 63 4.37 -12.68 0.22
N GLU A 64 4.67 -13.04 1.47
CA GLU A 64 3.70 -13.07 2.55
C GLU A 64 3.31 -11.65 2.97
N THR A 65 4.30 -10.78 3.21
CA THR A 65 4.08 -9.37 3.55
C THR A 65 3.38 -8.64 2.40
N ARG A 66 3.74 -8.94 1.15
CA ARG A 66 3.05 -8.39 -0.03
C ARG A 66 1.57 -8.76 -0.05
N LYS A 67 1.24 -10.03 0.18
CA LYS A 67 -0.14 -10.52 0.26
C LYS A 67 -0.87 -9.85 1.42
N ALA A 68 -0.26 -9.78 2.60
CA ALA A 68 -0.87 -9.14 3.77
C ALA A 68 -1.20 -7.66 3.53
N ARG A 69 -0.31 -6.91 2.85
CA ARG A 69 -0.58 -5.52 2.43
C ARG A 69 -1.74 -5.42 1.45
N GLN A 70 -1.81 -6.32 0.47
CA GLN A 70 -2.91 -6.37 -0.49
C GLN A 70 -4.24 -6.65 0.20
N ASP A 71 -4.28 -7.63 1.11
CA ASP A 71 -5.48 -7.99 1.87
C ASP A 71 -5.91 -6.83 2.79
N ALA A 72 -4.96 -6.17 3.46
CA ALA A 72 -5.22 -4.99 4.28
C ALA A 72 -5.83 -3.85 3.45
N HIS A 73 -5.25 -3.53 2.28
CA HIS A 73 -5.82 -2.54 1.36
C HIS A 73 -7.21 -2.95 0.87
N ALA A 74 -7.39 -4.21 0.49
CA ALA A 74 -8.66 -4.69 -0.04
C ALA A 74 -9.83 -4.51 0.93
N VAL A 75 -9.58 -4.55 2.25
CA VAL A 75 -10.60 -4.27 3.28
C VAL A 75 -10.64 -2.78 3.63
N PHE A 76 -9.50 -2.16 3.92
CA PHE A 76 -9.42 -0.76 4.34
C PHE A 76 -9.95 0.20 3.27
N ASP A 77 -9.60 -0.03 2.01
CA ASP A 77 -10.03 0.86 0.92
C ASP A 77 -11.55 0.82 0.74
N ARG A 78 -12.24 -0.26 1.16
CA ARG A 78 -13.71 -0.31 1.11
C ARG A 78 -14.37 0.74 1.99
N ILE A 79 -13.71 1.11 3.10
CA ILE A 79 -14.20 2.12 4.03
C ILE A 79 -14.37 3.46 3.32
N TRP A 80 -13.43 3.86 2.45
CA TRP A 80 -13.43 5.19 1.83
C TRP A 80 -13.67 5.19 0.30
N ASN A 81 -13.61 4.03 -0.38
CA ASN A 81 -13.57 3.92 -1.84
C ASN A 81 -14.78 3.21 -2.49
N GLN A 82 -15.81 2.76 -1.75
CA GLN A 82 -17.00 2.11 -2.35
C GLN A 82 -17.98 3.11 -3.01
N ARG A 83 -17.48 3.80 -4.04
CA ARG A 83 -18.19 4.60 -5.07
C ARG A 83 -18.88 5.90 -4.59
N MET A 84 -18.33 6.62 -3.61
CA MET A 84 -18.90 7.86 -3.05
C MET A 84 -20.32 7.77 -2.45
N ALA A 85 -21.03 6.65 -2.56
CA ALA A 85 -22.40 6.50 -2.06
C ALA A 85 -22.50 6.67 -0.53
N SER A 86 -21.40 6.41 0.19
CA SER A 86 -21.30 6.56 1.64
C SER A 86 -20.77 7.93 2.10
N VAL A 87 -20.21 8.75 1.21
CA VAL A 87 -19.57 10.04 1.54
C VAL A 87 -20.63 11.16 1.55
N PRO A 88 -20.73 11.98 2.61
CA PRO A 88 -21.67 13.10 2.66
C PRO A 88 -21.46 14.10 1.51
N LYS A 89 -22.55 14.74 1.05
CA LYS A 89 -22.49 15.80 0.03
C LYS A 89 -21.53 16.92 0.48
N GLY A 90 -20.54 17.25 -0.35
CA GLY A 90 -19.50 18.24 -0.06
C GLY A 90 -18.16 17.67 0.41
N PHE A 91 -18.04 16.35 0.62
CA PHE A 91 -16.77 15.69 0.90
C PHE A 91 -16.14 15.09 -0.36
N THR A 92 -14.81 15.08 -0.41
CA THR A 92 -14.03 14.47 -1.48
C THR A 92 -13.55 13.07 -1.09
N VAL A 93 -13.24 12.23 -2.08
CA VAL A 93 -12.57 10.94 -1.83
C VAL A 93 -11.25 11.15 -1.07
N ARG A 94 -10.52 12.23 -1.37
CA ARG A 94 -9.28 12.60 -0.66
C ARG A 94 -9.52 12.84 0.83
N SER A 95 -10.55 13.60 1.18
CA SER A 95 -10.89 13.86 2.59
C SER A 95 -11.37 12.60 3.30
N ALA A 96 -12.16 11.75 2.63
CA ALA A 96 -12.61 10.47 3.17
C ALA A 96 -11.45 9.52 3.45
N ARG A 97 -10.49 9.43 2.52
CA ARG A 97 -9.25 8.67 2.72
C ARG A 97 -8.45 9.19 3.90
N ARG A 98 -8.32 10.52 4.05
CA ARG A 98 -7.60 11.13 5.18
C ARG A 98 -8.24 10.75 6.51
N GLU A 99 -9.55 10.88 6.64
CA GLU A 99 -10.29 10.48 7.86
C GLU A 99 -10.15 8.98 8.15
N ALA A 100 -10.17 8.13 7.12
CA ALA A 100 -9.96 6.69 7.29
C ALA A 100 -8.56 6.38 7.83
N TYR A 101 -7.52 7.07 7.37
CA TYR A 101 -6.16 6.92 7.90
C TYR A 101 -6.00 7.50 9.32
N GLU A 102 -6.60 8.66 9.61
CA GLU A 102 -6.66 9.22 10.97
C GLU A 102 -7.28 8.20 11.95
N TRP A 103 -8.40 7.59 11.57
CA TRP A 103 -9.07 6.57 12.36
C TRP A 103 -8.24 5.29 12.53
N LEU A 104 -7.65 4.80 11.44
CA LEU A 104 -6.82 3.60 11.48
C LEU A 104 -5.60 3.79 12.39
N ALA A 105 -4.95 4.95 12.29
CA ALA A 105 -3.80 5.33 13.11
C ALA A 105 -4.14 5.26 14.60
N ALA A 106 -5.23 5.92 15.01
CA ALA A 106 -5.71 5.86 16.39
C ALA A 106 -6.04 4.44 16.85
N ARG A 107 -6.66 3.62 15.98
CA ARG A 107 -7.05 2.25 16.34
C ARG A 107 -5.86 1.30 16.46
N LEU A 108 -4.79 1.56 15.73
CA LEU A 108 -3.55 0.79 15.79
C LEU A 108 -2.56 1.32 16.83
N GLY A 109 -2.77 2.53 17.35
CA GLY A 109 -1.83 3.23 18.23
C GLY A 109 -0.57 3.69 17.48
N ILE A 110 -0.72 4.04 16.21
CA ILE A 110 0.37 4.49 15.33
C ILE A 110 0.21 5.98 15.10
N ASP A 111 1.34 6.69 15.04
CA ASP A 111 1.42 8.08 14.61
C ASP A 111 0.73 8.28 13.23
N PRO A 112 -0.24 9.20 13.09
CA PRO A 112 -0.98 9.42 11.84
C PRO A 112 -0.07 9.67 10.63
N ASP A 113 1.06 10.35 10.81
CA ASP A 113 1.99 10.66 9.71
C ASP A 113 2.77 9.42 9.23
N LYS A 114 2.83 8.38 10.06
CA LYS A 114 3.51 7.10 9.77
C LYS A 114 2.54 5.97 9.44
N CYS A 115 1.23 6.21 9.57
CA CYS A 115 0.20 5.22 9.36
C CYS A 115 -0.09 5.02 7.87
N HIS A 116 0.81 4.36 7.16
CA HIS A 116 0.63 3.99 5.76
C HIS A 116 0.77 2.49 5.55
N ILE A 117 -0.26 1.82 5.02
CA ILE A 117 -0.29 0.36 4.83
C ILE A 117 0.89 -0.12 3.98
N GLY A 118 1.34 0.68 3.00
CA GLY A 118 2.52 0.39 2.19
C GLY A 118 3.83 0.25 2.98
N MET A 119 3.87 0.70 4.23
CA MET A 119 5.04 0.64 5.13
C MET A 119 4.89 -0.43 6.22
N PHE A 120 3.74 -1.08 6.34
CA PHE A 120 3.47 -2.03 7.42
C PHE A 120 4.15 -3.38 7.18
N ASP A 121 4.49 -4.04 8.28
CA ASP A 121 4.88 -5.45 8.30
C ASP A 121 3.63 -6.36 8.28
N LYS A 122 3.86 -7.67 8.09
CA LYS A 122 2.77 -8.65 8.05
C LYS A 122 1.87 -8.62 9.30
N PRO A 123 2.38 -8.65 10.55
CA PRO A 123 1.52 -8.59 11.74
C PRO A 123 0.65 -7.33 11.81
N THR A 124 1.19 -6.17 11.42
CA THR A 124 0.42 -4.93 11.40
C THR A 124 -0.66 -4.98 10.31
N CYS A 125 -0.37 -5.50 9.12
CA CYS A 125 -1.39 -5.72 8.08
C CYS A 125 -2.51 -6.66 8.53
N GLU A 126 -2.19 -7.75 9.23
CA GLU A 126 -3.20 -8.67 9.78
C GLU A 126 -4.09 -7.97 10.83
N ARG A 127 -3.51 -7.08 11.65
CA ARG A 127 -4.28 -6.22 12.56
C ARG A 127 -5.20 -5.27 11.80
N VAL A 128 -4.74 -4.65 10.70
CA VAL A 128 -5.58 -3.79 9.84
C VAL A 128 -6.80 -4.56 9.36
N VAL A 129 -6.61 -5.77 8.83
CA VAL A 129 -7.72 -6.62 8.35
C VAL A 129 -8.75 -6.85 9.45
N LYS A 130 -8.32 -7.23 10.66
CA LYS A 130 -9.21 -7.46 11.81
C LYS A 130 -9.95 -6.18 12.24
N VAL A 131 -9.25 -5.05 12.28
CA VAL A 131 -9.80 -3.76 12.70
C VAL A 131 -10.82 -3.22 11.70
N CYS A 132 -10.61 -3.43 10.40
CA CYS A 132 -11.46 -2.89 9.34
C CYS A 132 -12.67 -3.77 9.01
N GLN A 133 -12.78 -4.98 9.57
CA GLN A 133 -13.91 -5.88 9.35
C GLN A 133 -15.23 -5.24 9.82
N GLY A 134 -16.20 -5.14 8.92
CA GLY A 134 -17.53 -4.60 9.22
C GLY A 134 -17.59 -3.09 9.42
N ILE A 135 -16.49 -2.36 9.16
CA ILE A 135 -16.44 -0.91 9.31
C ILE A 135 -16.88 -0.22 8.01
N ASP A 136 -17.74 0.78 8.14
CA ASP A 136 -18.16 1.66 7.04
C ASP A 136 -17.68 3.11 7.26
N TYR A 137 -17.79 3.91 6.20
CA TYR A 137 -17.39 5.32 6.27
C TYR A 137 -18.20 6.14 7.27
N LYS A 138 -19.49 5.85 7.45
CA LYS A 138 -20.38 6.64 8.32
C LYS A 138 -19.95 6.53 9.77
N TYR A 139 -19.51 5.33 10.18
CA TYR A 139 -18.89 5.10 11.48
C TYR A 139 -17.62 5.92 11.64
N VAL A 140 -16.66 5.79 10.71
CA VAL A 140 -15.38 6.51 10.74
C VAL A 140 -15.59 8.03 10.81
N HIS A 141 -16.47 8.57 9.97
CA HIS A 141 -16.74 10.00 9.92
C HIS A 141 -17.34 10.52 11.24
N ARG A 142 -18.26 9.77 11.87
CA ARG A 142 -18.79 10.13 13.20
C ARG A 142 -17.69 10.12 14.26
N TRP A 143 -16.84 9.09 14.25
CA TRP A 143 -15.73 8.99 15.17
C TRP A 143 -14.76 10.18 15.03
N CYS A 144 -14.39 10.55 13.80
CA CYS A 144 -13.51 11.70 13.53
C CYS A 144 -14.11 13.01 14.06
N LYS A 145 -15.43 13.22 13.91
CA LYS A 145 -16.11 14.41 14.43
C LYS A 145 -16.06 14.49 15.96
N GLN A 146 -16.26 13.38 16.65
CA GLN A 146 -16.20 13.31 18.11
C GLN A 146 -14.78 13.56 18.62
N HIS A 147 -13.77 12.92 18.02
CA HIS A 147 -12.37 13.08 18.43
C HIS A 147 -11.84 14.50 18.18
N LYS A 148 -12.24 15.16 17.09
CA LYS A 148 -11.86 16.56 16.81
C LYS A 148 -12.44 17.55 17.82
N GLN A 149 -13.60 17.24 18.42
CA GLN A 149 -14.19 18.05 19.50
C GLN A 149 -13.47 17.87 20.85
N MET A 150 -12.74 16.78 21.04
CA MET A 150 -12.02 16.46 22.27
C MET A 150 -10.56 16.95 22.29
N GLY A 151 -10.10 17.63 21.23
CA GLY A 151 -8.80 18.33 21.23
C GLY A 151 -7.54 17.46 21.23
N VAL A 152 -7.66 16.16 20.92
CA VAL A 152 -6.51 15.26 20.77
C VAL A 152 -6.18 15.17 19.28
N ALA A 153 -5.42 16.15 18.80
CA ALA A 153 -4.82 16.18 17.46
C ALA A 153 -3.30 16.08 17.61
#